data_AF-A0A948QND8-F1
#
_entry.id   AF-A0A948QND8-F1
#
_cell.length_a   1.000
_cell.length_b   1.000
_cell.length_c   1.000
_cell.angle_alpha   90.00
_cell.angle_beta   90.00
_cell.angle_gamma   90.00
#
_symmetry.space_group_name_H-M   'P 1'
#
loop_
_entity.id
_entity.type
_entity.pdbx_description
1 polymer ?
#
loop_
_entity_poly.entity_id
_entity_poly.type
_entity_poly.pdbx_seq_one_letter_code
_entity_poly.pdbx_strand_id
1 'polypeptide(L)'
;MNAYVDFILGFLLSPRDEIEKVKNNNLAVPAFINLLIIVIAISISGQILYPYGGVKSIVLLVLNTTLNAALILSFIFIASGWYHFISALFGKHGEIKNTITLMALSLSPLLLSLPSLIILLKLTGNPVMFYSVIMFLIFIWIFSLSFISIRLNYGLSARETAVVLFSPVIFIPLFFVIITISLVIFAYAIFT
;
A
#
# COMPACT_ATOMS: atom_id res chain seq x y z
N MET A 1 -24.18 13.92 -5.81
CA MET A 1 -23.30 12.78 -5.46
C MET A 1 -21.99 13.36 -4.95
N ASN A 2 -21.34 12.75 -3.96
CA ASN A 2 -20.22 13.38 -3.25
C ASN A 2 -18.94 13.23 -4.09
N ALA A 3 -18.32 14.33 -4.53
CA ALA A 3 -17.21 14.35 -5.49
C ALA A 3 -16.03 13.43 -5.11
N TYR A 4 -15.84 13.17 -3.82
CA TYR A 4 -14.83 12.25 -3.30
C TYR A 4 -15.13 10.78 -3.61
N VAL A 5 -16.40 10.37 -3.50
CA VAL A 5 -16.82 9.00 -3.79
C VAL A 5 -16.70 8.75 -5.29
N ASP A 6 -17.09 9.74 -6.10
CA ASP A 6 -16.99 9.66 -7.56
C ASP A 6 -15.52 9.54 -8.01
N PHE A 7 -14.59 10.23 -7.32
CA PHE A 7 -13.16 10.12 -7.56
C PHE A 7 -12.59 8.73 -7.22
N ILE A 8 -12.93 8.18 -6.04
CA ILE A 8 -12.45 6.86 -5.62
C ILE A 8 -13.02 5.77 -6.54
N LEU A 9 -14.32 5.82 -6.85
CA LEU A 9 -14.95 4.87 -7.77
C LEU A 9 -14.42 5.02 -9.18
N GLY A 10 -14.21 6.25 -9.65
CA GLY A 10 -13.55 6.55 -10.92
C GLY A 10 -12.16 5.93 -10.98
N PHE A 11 -11.39 5.97 -9.88
CA PHE A 11 -10.04 5.41 -9.86
C PHE A 11 -10.05 3.88 -9.90
N LEU A 12 -11.05 3.25 -9.28
CA LEU A 12 -11.21 1.80 -9.30
C LEU A 12 -11.67 1.28 -10.67
N LEU A 13 -12.50 2.04 -11.38
CA LEU A 13 -13.11 1.64 -12.65
C LEU A 13 -12.29 2.09 -13.88
N SER A 14 -11.76 3.31 -13.84
CA SER A 14 -11.02 3.98 -14.91
C SER A 14 -9.75 4.64 -14.36
N PRO A 15 -8.78 3.87 -13.80
CA PRO A 15 -7.60 4.42 -13.13
C PRO A 15 -6.77 5.34 -14.00
N ARG A 16 -6.71 5.09 -15.31
CA ARG A 16 -5.93 5.90 -16.26
C ARG A 16 -6.41 7.35 -16.30
N ASP A 17 -7.72 7.55 -16.43
CA ASP A 17 -8.32 8.89 -16.57
C ASP A 17 -8.19 9.69 -15.27
N GLU A 18 -8.33 9.01 -14.13
CA GLU A 18 -8.17 9.65 -12.82
C GLU A 18 -6.70 9.98 -12.51
N ILE A 19 -5.74 9.20 -12.98
CA ILE A 19 -4.31 9.53 -12.85
C ILE A 19 -3.97 10.83 -13.59
N GLU A 20 -4.55 11.05 -14.77
CA GLU A 20 -4.37 12.31 -15.49
C GLU A 20 -4.97 13.50 -14.73
N LYS A 21 -6.13 13.31 -14.09
CA LYS A 21 -6.71 14.33 -13.20
C LYS A 21 -5.83 14.60 -11.98
N VAL A 22 -5.19 13.60 -11.39
CA VAL A 22 -4.25 13.78 -10.27
C VAL A 22 -3.08 14.67 -10.68
N LYS A 23 -2.51 14.45 -11.88
CA LYS A 23 -1.40 15.26 -12.41
C LYS A 23 -1.81 16.73 -12.63
N ASN A 24 -3.04 16.97 -13.06
CA ASN A 24 -3.48 18.30 -13.47
C ASN A 24 -4.15 19.10 -12.34
N ASN A 25 -4.82 18.46 -11.39
CA ASN A 25 -5.74 19.12 -10.45
C ASN A 25 -5.36 18.99 -8.97
N ASN A 26 -4.15 18.53 -8.64
CA ASN A 26 -3.64 18.44 -7.26
C ASN A 26 -4.62 17.77 -6.28
N LEU A 27 -4.87 16.48 -6.48
CA LEU A 27 -5.85 15.69 -5.69
C LEU A 27 -5.23 15.01 -4.45
N ALA A 28 -4.22 15.63 -3.85
CA ALA A 28 -3.51 15.08 -2.69
C ALA A 28 -4.39 14.94 -1.44
N VAL A 29 -5.27 15.91 -1.20
CA VAL A 29 -6.19 15.90 -0.03
C VAL A 29 -7.22 14.77 -0.13
N PRO A 30 -7.96 14.60 -1.26
CA PRO A 30 -8.82 13.44 -1.47
C PRO A 30 -8.13 12.09 -1.23
N ALA A 31 -6.90 11.92 -1.73
CA ALA A 31 -6.14 10.69 -1.54
C ALA A 31 -5.75 10.43 -0.08
N PHE A 32 -5.41 11.50 0.66
CA PHE A 32 -5.13 11.39 2.10
C PHE A 32 -6.37 10.99 2.90
N ILE A 33 -7.54 11.57 2.59
CA ILE A 33 -8.81 11.19 3.20
C ILE A 33 -9.13 9.71 2.92
N ASN A 34 -8.97 9.27 1.67
CA ASN A 34 -9.16 7.87 1.29
C ASN A 34 -8.26 6.92 2.10
N LEU A 35 -6.99 7.29 2.25
CA LEU A 35 -6.04 6.52 3.05
C LEU A 35 -6.48 6.40 4.52
N LEU A 36 -6.97 7.48 5.11
CA LEU A 36 -7.48 7.48 6.48
C LEU A 36 -8.68 6.53 6.64
N ILE A 37 -9.61 6.54 5.68
CA ILE A 37 -10.76 5.62 5.68
C ILE A 37 -10.28 4.16 5.60
N ILE A 38 -9.32 3.86 4.72
CA ILE A 38 -8.76 2.50 4.58
C ILE A 38 -8.14 2.02 5.90
N VAL A 39 -7.32 2.85 6.53
CA VAL A 39 -6.66 2.50 7.80
C VAL A 39 -7.68 2.21 8.90
N ILE A 40 -8.73 3.03 9.00
CA ILE A 40 -9.81 2.83 9.97
C ILE A 40 -10.53 1.51 9.67
N ALA A 41 -10.87 1.26 8.40
CA ALA A 41 -11.57 0.04 7.99
C ALA A 41 -10.75 -1.23 8.31
N ILE A 42 -9.43 -1.22 8.05
CA ILE A 42 -8.53 -2.35 8.35
C ILE A 42 -8.37 -2.55 9.86
N SER A 43 -8.26 -1.46 10.62
CA SER A 43 -8.11 -1.54 12.07
C SER A 43 -9.36 -2.12 12.73
N ILE A 44 -10.54 -1.78 12.21
CA ILE A 44 -11.82 -2.37 12.66
C ILE A 44 -11.93 -3.83 12.22
N SER A 45 -11.58 -4.18 10.98
CA SER A 45 -11.67 -5.56 10.49
C SER A 45 -10.72 -6.51 11.25
N GLY A 46 -9.51 -6.06 11.57
CA GLY A 46 -8.56 -6.83 12.37
C GLY A 46 -9.07 -7.17 13.78
N GLN A 47 -9.88 -6.31 14.40
CA GLN A 47 -10.47 -6.57 15.72
C GLN A 47 -11.56 -7.65 15.67
N ILE A 48 -12.32 -7.70 14.58
CA ILE A 48 -13.42 -8.65 14.38
C ILE A 48 -12.89 -10.08 14.19
N LEU A 49 -11.67 -10.25 13.66
CA LEU A 49 -11.03 -11.55 13.43
C LEU A 49 -10.38 -12.18 14.67
N TYR A 50 -10.23 -11.46 15.80
CA TYR A 50 -9.70 -12.03 17.04
C TYR A 50 -10.82 -12.60 17.91
N PRO A 51 -10.95 -13.94 18.06
CA PRO A 51 -12.05 -14.54 18.81
C PRO A 51 -11.85 -14.48 20.35
N TYR A 52 -10.70 -14.03 20.85
CA TYR A 52 -10.26 -14.24 22.24
C TYR A 52 -9.78 -12.97 22.96
N GLY A 53 -10.63 -11.94 23.00
CA GLY A 53 -10.36 -10.75 23.82
C GLY A 53 -10.00 -9.53 23.00
N GLY A 54 -10.91 -9.17 22.09
CA GLY A 54 -10.89 -7.86 21.43
C GLY A 54 -10.62 -6.74 22.43
N VAL A 55 -9.98 -5.69 21.96
CA VAL A 55 -9.54 -4.59 22.80
C VAL A 55 -10.78 -3.91 23.41
N LYS A 56 -11.09 -4.24 24.67
CA LYS A 56 -12.27 -3.71 25.38
C LYS A 56 -12.15 -2.22 25.72
N SER A 57 -10.94 -1.66 25.57
CA SER A 57 -10.65 -0.26 25.87
C SER A 57 -10.60 0.56 24.59
N ILE A 58 -11.47 1.58 24.51
CA ILE A 58 -11.44 2.58 23.45
C ILE A 58 -10.04 3.19 23.25
N VAL A 59 -9.25 3.31 24.33
CA VAL A 59 -7.89 3.87 24.30
C VAL A 59 -6.94 2.98 23.51
N LEU A 60 -6.95 1.68 23.78
CA LEU A 60 -6.10 0.72 23.06
C LEU A 60 -6.55 0.54 21.60
N LEU A 61 -7.86 0.72 21.30
CA LEU A 61 -8.37 0.72 19.92
C LEU A 61 -7.83 1.92 19.13
N VAL A 62 -7.92 3.12 19.71
CA VAL A 62 -7.36 4.33 19.11
C VAL A 62 -5.85 4.18 18.93
N LEU A 63 -5.13 3.72 19.95
CA LEU A 63 -3.68 3.51 19.88
C LEU A 63 -3.27 2.55 18.75
N ASN A 64 -3.93 1.39 18.65
CA ASN A 64 -3.65 0.41 17.59
C ASN A 64 -3.96 0.98 16.19
N THR A 65 -5.08 1.68 16.06
CA THR A 65 -5.46 2.33 14.80
C THR A 65 -4.45 3.39 14.38
N THR A 66 -4.01 4.25 15.31
CA THR A 66 -3.01 5.28 15.06
C THR A 66 -1.65 4.68 14.69
N LEU A 67 -1.21 3.62 15.38
CA LEU A 67 0.04 2.94 15.06
C LEU A 67 0.00 2.31 13.67
N ASN A 68 -1.09 1.61 13.31
CA ASN A 68 -1.27 1.07 11.97
C ASN A 68 -1.30 2.18 10.90
N ALA A 69 -1.95 3.31 11.19
CA ALA A 69 -1.94 4.48 10.32
C ALA A 69 -0.51 4.97 10.05
N ALA A 70 0.25 5.16 11.12
CA ALA A 70 1.61 5.67 11.06
C ALA A 70 2.53 4.70 10.29
N LEU A 71 2.39 3.39 10.50
CA LEU A 71 3.13 2.38 9.76
C LEU A 71 2.79 2.39 8.27
N ILE A 72 1.49 2.34 7.91
CA ILE A 72 1.05 2.36 6.51
C ILE A 72 1.52 3.63 5.80
N LEU A 73 1.38 4.79 6.45
CA LEU A 73 1.87 6.07 5.94
C LEU A 73 3.39 6.02 5.71
N SER A 74 4.15 5.55 6.69
CA SER A 74 5.61 5.42 6.58
C SER A 74 6.00 4.53 5.40
N PHE A 75 5.32 3.39 5.23
CA PHE A 75 5.53 2.51 4.08
C PHE A 75 5.23 3.20 2.75
N ILE A 76 4.14 3.97 2.64
CA ILE A 76 3.81 4.72 1.42
C ILE A 76 4.89 5.74 1.10
N PHE A 77 5.37 6.51 2.09
CA PHE A 77 6.43 7.50 1.88
C PHE A 77 7.75 6.85 1.46
N ILE A 78 8.17 5.80 2.16
CA ILE A 78 9.41 5.06 1.85
C ILE A 78 9.31 4.43 0.47
N ALA A 79 8.23 3.72 0.16
CA ALA A 79 8.03 3.09 -1.14
C ALA A 79 7.97 4.12 -2.27
N SER A 80 7.27 5.25 -2.07
CA SER A 80 7.19 6.31 -3.07
C SER A 80 8.54 6.95 -3.34
N GLY A 81 9.33 7.22 -2.29
CA GLY A 81 10.69 7.73 -2.40
C GLY A 81 11.60 6.73 -3.13
N TRP A 82 11.47 5.44 -2.82
CA TRP A 82 12.20 4.38 -3.49
C TRP A 82 11.86 4.28 -4.98
N TYR A 83 10.56 4.28 -5.32
CA TYR A 83 10.13 4.24 -6.71
C TYR A 83 10.59 5.46 -7.50
N HIS A 84 10.59 6.64 -6.87
CA HIS A 84 11.11 7.87 -7.45
C HIS A 84 12.63 7.78 -7.70
N PHE A 85 13.38 7.22 -6.77
CA PHE A 85 14.82 7.01 -6.92
C PHE A 85 15.12 6.05 -8.08
N ILE A 86 14.48 4.88 -8.11
CA ILE A 86 14.75 3.87 -9.16
C ILE A 86 14.28 4.37 -10.54
N SER A 87 13.14 5.06 -10.64
CA SER A 87 12.71 5.65 -11.92
C SER A 87 13.68 6.73 -12.41
N ALA A 88 14.28 7.52 -11.51
CA ALA A 88 15.30 8.48 -11.87
C ALA A 88 16.57 7.81 -12.45
N LEU A 89 16.92 6.59 -12.02
CA LEU A 89 18.02 5.81 -12.63
C LEU A 89 17.75 5.44 -14.10
N PHE A 90 16.48 5.38 -14.51
CA PHE A 90 16.07 5.21 -15.91
C PHE A 90 15.97 6.54 -16.67
N GLY A 91 16.36 7.67 -16.06
CA GLY A 91 16.24 9.01 -16.66
C GLY A 91 14.79 9.50 -16.74
N LYS A 92 13.90 8.97 -15.90
CA LYS A 92 12.46 9.24 -15.94
C LYS A 92 12.03 10.01 -14.71
N HIS A 93 11.65 11.27 -14.91
CA HIS A 93 11.29 12.18 -13.83
C HIS A 93 9.78 12.36 -13.77
N GLY A 94 9.16 11.76 -12.75
CA GLY A 94 7.76 12.00 -12.39
C GLY A 94 7.69 12.75 -11.05
N GLU A 95 6.53 13.25 -10.69
CA GLU A 95 6.40 13.98 -9.41
C GLU A 95 6.24 13.03 -8.24
N ILE A 96 7.06 13.20 -7.19
CA ILE A 96 6.99 12.40 -5.96
C ILE A 96 5.64 12.56 -5.26
N LYS A 97 5.08 13.78 -5.29
CA LYS A 97 3.76 14.09 -4.74
C LYS A 97 2.65 13.28 -5.41
N ASN A 98 2.70 13.16 -6.74
CA ASN A 98 1.74 12.35 -7.50
C ASN A 98 1.93 10.87 -7.18
N THR A 99 3.18 10.42 -7.00
CA THR A 99 3.47 9.03 -6.60
C THR A 99 2.83 8.70 -5.25
N ILE A 100 3.01 9.55 -4.24
CA ILE A 100 2.40 9.36 -2.91
C ILE A 100 0.88 9.32 -3.02
N THR A 101 0.29 10.26 -3.76
CA THR A 101 -1.16 10.36 -3.98
C THR A 101 -1.71 9.10 -4.65
N LEU A 102 -1.07 8.65 -5.73
CA LEU A 102 -1.50 7.48 -6.50
C LEU A 102 -1.27 6.16 -5.76
N MET A 103 -0.21 6.05 -4.96
CA MET A 103 0.03 4.91 -4.09
C MET A 103 -1.05 4.81 -3.02
N ALA A 104 -1.43 5.93 -2.40
CA ALA A 104 -2.54 5.96 -1.45
C ALA A 104 -3.88 5.54 -2.10
N LEU A 105 -4.15 5.97 -3.33
CA LEU A 105 -5.34 5.56 -4.08
C LEU A 105 -5.31 4.11 -4.55
N SER A 106 -4.13 3.56 -4.83
CA SER A 106 -3.96 2.15 -5.19
C SER A 106 -4.38 1.20 -4.07
N LEU A 107 -4.43 1.68 -2.82
CA LEU A 107 -4.91 0.91 -1.67
C LEU A 107 -6.44 0.89 -1.52
N SER A 108 -7.19 1.65 -2.33
CA SER A 108 -8.66 1.72 -2.28
C SER A 108 -9.38 0.36 -2.31
N PRO A 109 -8.92 -0.67 -3.04
CA PRO A 109 -9.52 -2.00 -2.98
C PRO A 109 -9.57 -2.61 -1.57
N LEU A 110 -8.71 -2.19 -0.63
CA LEU A 110 -8.75 -2.64 0.77
C LEU A 110 -10.05 -2.27 1.48
N LEU A 111 -10.82 -1.30 0.99
CA LEU A 111 -12.16 -0.99 1.51
C LEU A 111 -13.11 -2.18 1.39
N LEU A 112 -12.86 -3.10 0.45
CA LEU A 112 -13.64 -4.32 0.29
C LEU A 112 -13.32 -5.39 1.35
N SER A 113 -12.25 -5.24 2.13
CA SER A 113 -11.90 -6.20 3.18
C SER A 113 -12.94 -6.29 4.30
N LEU A 114 -13.55 -5.15 4.67
CA LEU A 114 -14.56 -5.07 5.72
C LEU A 114 -15.89 -5.75 5.33
N PRO A 115 -16.54 -5.45 4.18
CA PRO A 115 -17.74 -6.18 3.78
C PRO A 115 -17.46 -7.67 3.54
N SER A 116 -16.27 -8.03 3.04
CA SER A 116 -15.87 -9.43 2.87
C SER A 116 -15.79 -10.17 4.20
N LEU A 117 -15.30 -9.50 5.25
CA LEU A 117 -15.30 -10.03 6.61
C LEU A 117 -16.71 -10.15 7.20
N ILE A 118 -17.60 -9.21 6.93
CA ILE A 118 -19.01 -9.30 7.39
C ILE A 118 -19.70 -10.49 6.75
N ILE A 119 -19.47 -10.73 5.45
CA ILE A 119 -19.98 -11.90 4.74
C ILE A 119 -19.41 -13.18 5.35
N LEU A 120 -18.09 -13.20 5.64
CA LEU A 120 -17.40 -14.31 6.27
C LEU A 120 -18.09 -14.80 7.55
N LEU A 121 -18.41 -13.88 8.45
CA LEU A 121 -19.03 -14.17 9.74
C LEU A 121 -20.43 -14.81 9.61
N LYS A 122 -21.07 -14.67 8.45
CA LYS A 122 -22.41 -15.19 8.16
C LYS A 122 -22.38 -16.52 7.39
N LEU A 123 -21.22 -16.96 6.90
CA LEU A 123 -21.09 -18.18 6.11
C LEU A 123 -20.84 -19.39 7.03
N THR A 124 -21.74 -20.37 6.99
CA THR A 124 -21.56 -21.70 7.58
C THR A 124 -20.74 -22.58 6.64
N GLY A 125 -19.44 -22.33 6.51
CA GLY A 125 -18.53 -23.03 5.58
C GLY A 125 -17.08 -23.07 6.05
N ASN A 126 -16.09 -23.10 5.13
CA ASN A 126 -14.67 -22.87 5.43
C ASN A 126 -14.35 -21.38 5.27
N PRO A 127 -14.59 -20.55 6.30
CA PRO A 127 -14.45 -19.10 6.21
C PRO A 127 -13.01 -18.71 5.81
N VAL A 128 -12.01 -19.32 6.43
CA VAL A 128 -10.61 -18.95 6.22
C VAL A 128 -10.22 -19.03 4.74
N MET A 129 -10.66 -20.07 4.02
CA MET A 129 -10.37 -20.22 2.60
C MET A 129 -11.06 -19.13 1.75
N PHE A 130 -12.34 -18.83 2.02
CA PHE A 130 -13.07 -17.77 1.30
C PHE A 130 -12.43 -16.40 1.52
N TYR A 131 -12.12 -16.05 2.76
CA TYR A 131 -11.46 -14.78 3.10
C TYR A 131 -10.08 -14.67 2.45
N SER A 132 -9.30 -15.76 2.47
CA SER A 132 -7.96 -15.79 1.87
C SER A 132 -8.01 -15.57 0.36
N VAL A 133 -8.96 -16.18 -0.35
CA VAL A 133 -9.15 -15.98 -1.80
C VAL A 133 -9.53 -14.55 -2.10
N ILE A 134 -10.46 -13.96 -1.35
CA ILE A 134 -10.85 -12.55 -1.55
C ILE A 134 -9.67 -11.62 -1.29
N MET A 135 -8.95 -11.81 -0.18
CA MET A 135 -7.79 -10.98 0.14
C MET A 135 -6.71 -11.10 -0.94
N PHE A 136 -6.48 -12.30 -1.48
CA PHE A 136 -5.57 -12.51 -2.60
C PHE A 136 -5.99 -11.72 -3.85
N LEU A 137 -7.27 -11.74 -4.22
CA LEU A 137 -7.80 -10.94 -5.33
C LEU A 137 -7.65 -9.43 -5.09
N ILE A 138 -7.91 -8.98 -3.86
CA ILE A 138 -7.69 -7.58 -3.45
C ILE A 138 -6.22 -7.19 -3.62
N PHE A 139 -5.28 -8.06 -3.21
CA PHE A 139 -3.84 -7.80 -3.39
C PHE A 139 -3.42 -7.72 -4.86
N ILE A 140 -3.93 -8.61 -5.72
CA ILE A 140 -3.69 -8.51 -7.17
C ILE A 140 -4.21 -7.20 -7.73
N TRP A 141 -5.37 -6.75 -7.26
CA TRP A 141 -5.97 -5.49 -7.71
C TRP A 141 -5.11 -4.28 -7.29
N ILE A 142 -4.71 -4.21 -6.02
CA ILE A 142 -3.79 -3.18 -5.52
C ILE A 142 -2.50 -3.16 -6.34
N PHE A 143 -1.90 -4.34 -6.58
CA PHE A 143 -0.68 -4.46 -7.36
C PHE A 143 -0.86 -3.93 -8.79
N SER A 144 -1.98 -4.25 -9.42
CA SER A 144 -2.32 -3.77 -10.77
C SER A 144 -2.48 -2.25 -10.82
N LEU A 145 -3.17 -1.67 -9.83
CA LEU A 145 -3.33 -0.21 -9.72
C LEU A 145 -2.00 0.49 -9.47
N SER A 146 -1.14 -0.05 -8.60
CA SER A 146 0.21 0.49 -8.36
C SER A 146 1.08 0.42 -9.61
N PHE A 147 0.99 -0.68 -10.37
CA PHE A 147 1.69 -0.82 -11.66
C PHE A 147 1.25 0.25 -12.66
N ILE A 148 -0.05 0.42 -12.86
CA ILE A 148 -0.60 1.43 -13.77
C ILE A 148 -0.19 2.84 -13.30
N SER A 149 -0.31 3.10 -12.01
CA SER A 149 0.02 4.39 -11.39
C SER A 149 1.48 4.80 -11.62
N ILE A 150 2.43 3.92 -11.29
CA ILE A 150 3.86 4.19 -11.45
C ILE A 150 4.21 4.33 -12.93
N ARG A 151 3.69 3.43 -13.77
CA ARG A 151 3.94 3.47 -15.21
C ARG A 151 3.52 4.80 -15.82
N LEU A 152 2.29 5.24 -15.53
CA LEU A 152 1.75 6.47 -16.09
C LEU A 152 2.37 7.70 -15.45
N ASN A 153 2.68 7.70 -14.15
CA ASN A 153 3.29 8.85 -13.49
C ASN A 153 4.69 9.16 -14.06
N TYR A 154 5.51 8.12 -14.26
CA TYR A 154 6.90 8.26 -14.70
C TYR A 154 7.11 8.07 -16.22
N GLY A 155 6.07 7.68 -16.97
CA GLY A 155 6.21 7.42 -18.41
C GLY A 155 7.13 6.23 -18.72
N LEU A 156 7.00 5.17 -17.92
CA LEU A 156 7.82 3.95 -18.03
C LEU A 156 7.20 2.95 -19.01
N SER A 157 8.05 2.11 -19.59
CA SER A 157 7.64 0.87 -20.23
C SER A 157 7.22 -0.17 -19.18
N ALA A 158 6.47 -1.19 -19.58
CA ALA A 158 6.01 -2.23 -18.65
C ALA A 158 7.17 -2.97 -17.95
N ARG A 159 8.30 -3.17 -18.64
CA ARG A 159 9.49 -3.82 -18.07
C ARG A 159 10.15 -2.94 -17.01
N GLU A 160 10.33 -1.66 -17.30
CA GLU A 160 10.91 -0.70 -16.35
C GLU A 160 10.00 -0.54 -15.11
N THR A 161 8.68 -0.48 -15.31
CA THR A 161 7.71 -0.45 -14.19
C THR A 161 7.85 -1.68 -13.30
N ALA A 162 8.00 -2.87 -13.88
CA ALA A 162 8.21 -4.09 -13.10
C ALA A 162 9.50 -4.02 -12.29
N VAL A 163 10.61 -3.55 -12.88
CA VAL A 163 11.88 -3.36 -12.14
C VAL A 163 11.70 -2.37 -10.99
N VAL A 164 11.06 -1.23 -11.23
CA VAL A 164 10.79 -0.23 -10.17
C VAL A 164 9.99 -0.85 -9.03
N LEU A 165 8.88 -1.52 -9.33
CA LEU A 165 8.00 -2.13 -8.33
C LEU A 165 8.63 -3.27 -7.54
N PHE A 166 9.37 -4.16 -8.21
CA PHE A 166 9.97 -5.34 -7.57
C PHE A 166 11.36 -5.09 -6.99
N SER A 167 11.98 -3.95 -7.30
CA SER A 167 13.31 -3.61 -6.77
C SER A 167 13.44 -3.67 -5.25
N PRO A 168 12.44 -3.29 -4.41
CA PRO A 168 12.57 -3.45 -2.95
C PRO A 168 12.76 -4.91 -2.52
N VAL A 169 12.12 -5.85 -3.24
CA VAL A 169 12.20 -7.30 -2.94
C VAL A 169 13.62 -7.83 -3.16
N ILE A 170 14.38 -7.21 -4.06
CA ILE A 170 15.77 -7.59 -4.37
C ILE A 170 16.74 -6.83 -3.46
N PHE A 171 16.51 -5.53 -3.27
CA PHE A 171 17.43 -4.66 -2.53
C PHE A 171 17.43 -4.92 -1.03
N ILE A 172 16.28 -5.19 -0.42
CA ILE A 172 16.19 -5.43 1.03
C ILE A 172 17.04 -6.65 1.43
N PRO A 173 16.89 -7.84 0.82
CA PRO A 173 17.76 -8.98 1.12
C PRO A 173 19.24 -8.69 0.87
N LEU A 174 19.57 -8.03 -0.25
CA LEU A 174 20.97 -7.71 -0.58
C LEU A 174 21.60 -6.78 0.47
N PHE A 175 20.85 -5.78 0.94
CA PHE A 175 21.27 -4.87 1.99
C PHE A 175 21.56 -5.61 3.31
N PHE A 176 20.69 -6.55 3.71
CA PHE A 176 20.92 -7.39 4.89
C PHE A 176 22.17 -8.26 4.75
N VAL A 177 22.40 -8.85 3.58
CA VAL A 177 23.62 -9.65 3.31
C VAL A 177 24.87 -8.77 3.44
N ILE A 178 24.88 -7.58 2.84
CA ILE A 178 26.02 -6.65 2.91
C ILE A 178 26.30 -6.21 4.34
N ILE A 179 25.27 -5.85 5.12
CA ILE A 179 25.44 -5.51 6.54
C ILE A 179 26.02 -6.68 7.33
N THR A 180 25.49 -7.88 7.12
CA THR A 180 25.95 -9.08 7.85
C THR A 180 27.43 -9.35 7.56
N ILE A 181 27.83 -9.33 6.29
CA ILE A 181 29.23 -9.49 5.88
C ILE A 181 30.10 -8.39 6.50
N SER A 182 29.65 -7.14 6.47
CA SER A 182 30.40 -6.00 7.02
C SER A 182 30.62 -6.14 8.53
N LEU A 183 29.60 -6.59 9.27
CA LEU A 183 29.69 -6.88 10.70
C LEU A 183 30.64 -8.03 11.00
N VAL A 184 30.62 -9.09 10.19
CA VAL A 184 31.55 -10.24 10.34
C VAL A 184 32.99 -9.81 10.10
N ILE A 185 33.26 -9.03 9.04
CA ILE A 185 34.61 -8.50 8.75
C ILE A 185 35.09 -7.59 9.89
N PHE A 186 34.22 -6.69 10.36
CA PHE A 186 34.54 -5.79 11.46
C PHE A 186 34.83 -6.54 12.76
N ALA A 187 34.02 -7.55 13.10
CA ALA A 187 34.26 -8.40 14.26
C ALA A 187 35.60 -9.16 14.12
N TYR A 188 35.85 -9.77 12.96
CA TYR A 188 37.12 -10.45 12.69
C TYR A 188 38.31 -9.51 12.89
N ALA A 189 38.25 -8.30 12.31
CA ALA A 189 39.31 -7.29 12.44
C ALA A 189 39.56 -6.78 13.88
N ILE A 190 38.60 -6.93 14.79
CA ILE A 190 38.77 -6.59 16.22
C ILE A 190 39.38 -7.76 17.00
N PHE A 191 39.04 -9.00 16.62
CA PHE A 191 39.40 -10.21 17.38
C PHE A 191 40.63 -10.96 16.83
N THR A 192 41.24 -10.49 15.74
CA THR A 192 42.54 -10.96 15.21
C THR A 192 43.53 -9.81 15.13
#